data_AF-A0A024U0N9-F1
#
_entry.id   AF-A0A024U0N9-F1
#
_cell.length_a   1.000
_cell.length_b   1.000
_cell.length_c   1.000
_cell.angle_alpha   90.00
_cell.angle_beta   90.00
_cell.angle_gamma   90.00
#
_symmetry.space_group_name_H-M   'P 1'
#
loop_
_entity.id
_entity.type
_entity.pdbx_description
1 polymer ?
#
loop_
_entity_poly.entity_id
_entity_poly.type
_entity_poly.pdbx_seq_one_letter_code
_entity_poly.pdbx_strand_id
1 'polypeptide(L)'
;MKQSPTTSGHRLSPIEATRASAIIEEAIEKLSFLGSITPDILQHREELSQVVGDEISRIIQDQRRLEAKYESLISQRSVLKGLANKSKFKENQRDIQEVSRALRESTRSLCRNLKDNPNFGGNLMKIQYERQGLIDLLEETKRELKSCTYDALVTYVTEGKNAADKAADLIETEKEAAEEVKRLTQELAREKAEHTREVSEQKAAIAQLKEQLLQVKSKTQIDIRYARNEAKAKTASTSRLYQQLIAEQHDKITVLATECETEGRVHDETVAFLRGKHDRLTHDLAHWTEKYEADVAAKQKELAKLTDERAANLLKLEGLQKRWVEEVELQKNREAEKRRLKELELLKRDEEKKHLIAIRKIQIAYRMHKAYVDDKKKAADAGKKKKGGGKKGKKK
;
A
#
# COMPACT_ATOMS: atom_id res chain seq x y z
N MET A 1 -95.04 15.45 57.13
CA MET A 1 -95.76 16.58 56.50
C MET A 1 -94.81 17.24 55.52
N LYS A 2 -94.95 16.93 54.22
CA LYS A 2 -94.19 17.62 53.16
C LYS A 2 -94.89 18.94 52.89
N GLN A 3 -94.19 20.05 53.14
CA GLN A 3 -94.63 21.38 52.71
C GLN A 3 -94.66 21.38 51.18
N SER A 4 -95.86 21.52 50.63
CA SER A 4 -96.09 21.81 49.22
C SER A 4 -95.46 23.17 48.88
N PRO A 5 -94.72 23.30 47.77
CA PRO A 5 -94.19 24.58 47.36
C PRO A 5 -95.37 25.48 47.00
N THR A 6 -95.58 26.54 47.77
CA THR A 6 -96.44 27.64 47.39
C THR A 6 -95.84 28.26 46.14
N THR A 7 -96.41 27.94 44.98
CA THR A 7 -96.19 28.72 43.76
C THR A 7 -96.66 30.14 44.08
N SER A 8 -95.70 31.05 44.23
CA SER A 8 -95.95 32.48 44.20
C SER A 8 -96.37 32.84 42.77
N GLY A 9 -97.61 32.50 42.42
CA GLY A 9 -98.20 32.77 41.11
C GLY A 9 -98.17 34.27 40.84
N HIS A 10 -97.98 34.63 39.58
CA HIS A 10 -97.94 36.02 39.17
C HIS A 10 -99.34 36.63 39.38
N ARG A 11 -99.46 37.53 40.37
CA ARG A 11 -100.76 38.03 40.85
C ARG A 11 -100.84 39.55 40.81
N LEU A 12 -102.04 40.05 40.51
CA LEU A 12 -102.40 41.46 40.58
C LEU A 12 -103.36 41.72 41.74
N SER A 13 -103.46 42.97 42.20
CA SER A 13 -104.59 43.34 43.05
C SER A 13 -105.91 43.24 42.28
N PRO A 14 -107.06 43.07 42.94
CA PRO A 14 -108.35 43.00 42.25
C PRO A 14 -108.65 44.22 41.37
N ILE A 15 -108.22 45.41 41.79
CA ILE A 15 -108.41 46.66 41.04
C ILE A 15 -107.54 46.67 39.78
N GLU A 16 -106.29 46.25 39.89
CA GLU A 16 -105.36 46.14 38.75
C GLU A 16 -105.81 45.05 37.77
N ALA A 17 -106.25 43.89 38.27
CA ALA A 17 -106.76 42.81 37.43
C ALA A 17 -108.00 43.25 36.63
N THR A 18 -108.91 44.00 37.26
CA THR A 18 -110.10 44.55 36.58
C THR A 18 -109.72 45.57 35.50
N ARG A 19 -108.78 46.48 35.80
CA ARG A 19 -108.28 47.46 34.82
C ARG A 19 -107.56 46.79 33.64
N ALA A 20 -106.69 45.83 33.93
CA ALA A 20 -105.98 45.05 32.91
C ALA A 20 -106.96 44.25 32.04
N SER A 21 -107.97 43.63 32.64
CA SER A 21 -109.01 42.89 31.92
C SER A 21 -109.77 43.79 30.94
N ALA A 22 -110.13 45.01 31.34
CA ALA A 22 -110.83 45.96 30.46
C ALA A 22 -109.97 46.38 29.24
N ILE A 23 -108.67 46.59 29.45
CA ILE A 23 -107.74 46.91 28.36
C ILE A 23 -107.57 45.72 27.41
N ILE A 24 -107.44 44.51 27.96
CA ILE A 24 -107.32 43.28 27.17
C ILE A 24 -108.60 43.02 26.37
N GLU A 25 -109.77 43.27 26.96
CA GLU A 25 -111.06 43.21 26.26
C GLU A 25 -111.09 44.14 25.04
N GLU A 26 -110.74 45.41 25.24
CA GLU A 26 -110.68 46.39 24.14
C GLU A 26 -109.66 45.97 23.06
N ALA A 27 -108.53 45.39 23.45
CA ALA A 27 -107.53 44.89 22.53
C ALA A 27 -108.04 43.69 21.70
N ILE A 28 -108.73 42.73 22.32
CA ILE A 28 -109.33 41.57 21.65
C ILE A 28 -110.38 42.05 20.65
N GLU A 29 -111.23 43.01 21.01
CA GLU A 29 -112.25 43.57 20.11
C GLU A 29 -111.61 44.21 18.88
N LYS A 30 -110.58 45.04 19.07
CA LYS A 30 -109.84 45.67 17.96
C LYS A 30 -109.15 44.65 17.07
N LEU A 31 -108.50 43.63 17.65
CA LEU A 31 -107.85 42.56 16.89
C LEU A 31 -108.87 41.71 16.12
N SER A 32 -110.01 41.39 16.74
CA SER A 32 -111.11 40.66 16.10
C SER A 32 -111.72 41.46 14.96
N PHE A 33 -111.88 42.78 15.12
CA PHE A 33 -112.32 43.67 14.05
C PHE A 33 -111.36 43.65 12.86
N LEU A 34 -110.04 43.77 13.11
CA LEU A 34 -109.03 43.62 12.06
C LEU A 34 -109.07 42.24 11.40
N GLY A 35 -109.37 41.19 12.17
CA GLY A 35 -109.66 39.85 11.67
C GLY A 35 -110.83 39.84 10.69
N SER A 36 -111.94 40.48 11.06
CA SER A 36 -113.17 40.52 10.23
C SER A 36 -113.00 41.23 8.88
N ILE A 37 -112.07 42.18 8.78
CA ILE A 37 -111.75 42.90 7.53
C ILE A 37 -110.80 42.09 6.64
N THR A 38 -110.02 41.16 7.20
CA THR A 38 -108.97 40.47 6.41
C THR A 38 -109.50 39.51 5.34
N PRO A 39 -110.64 38.82 5.50
CA PRO A 39 -111.25 38.06 4.40
C PRO A 39 -111.46 38.88 3.12
N ASP A 40 -111.84 40.15 3.25
CA ASP A 40 -112.01 41.09 2.14
C ASP A 40 -110.65 41.37 1.46
N ILE A 41 -109.62 41.65 2.26
CA ILE A 41 -108.24 41.84 1.78
C ILE A 41 -107.68 40.56 1.10
N LEU A 42 -108.04 39.38 1.60
CA LEU A 42 -107.65 38.09 1.01
C LEU A 42 -108.39 37.79 -0.30
N GLN A 43 -109.63 38.26 -0.47
CA GLN A 43 -110.35 38.18 -1.74
C GLN A 43 -109.69 39.07 -2.80
N HIS A 44 -109.21 40.24 -2.41
CA HIS A 44 -108.44 41.15 -3.27
C HIS A 44 -106.93 40.86 -3.31
N ARG A 45 -106.50 39.67 -2.86
CA ARG A 45 -105.07 39.30 -2.77
C ARG A 45 -104.36 39.37 -4.12
N GLU A 46 -105.00 38.90 -5.18
CA GLU A 46 -104.41 38.88 -6.52
C GLU A 46 -104.24 40.30 -7.07
N GLU A 47 -105.25 41.16 -6.88
CA GLU A 47 -105.21 42.57 -7.26
C GLU A 47 -104.13 43.33 -6.50
N LEU A 48 -104.01 43.13 -5.19
CA LEU A 48 -102.96 43.74 -4.36
C LEU A 48 -101.56 43.24 -4.73
N SER A 49 -101.43 41.92 -4.98
CA SER A 49 -100.16 41.34 -5.44
C SER A 49 -99.77 41.88 -6.82
N GLN A 50 -100.74 42.14 -7.69
CA GLN A 50 -100.52 42.74 -9.00
C GLN A 50 -100.07 44.20 -8.88
N VAL A 51 -100.70 45.00 -8.01
CA VAL A 51 -100.29 46.40 -7.76
C VAL A 51 -98.83 46.48 -7.28
N VAL A 52 -98.42 45.57 -6.39
CA VAL A 52 -97.03 45.48 -5.93
C VAL A 52 -96.10 45.02 -7.06
N GLY A 53 -96.53 44.06 -7.87
CA GLY A 53 -95.79 43.59 -9.05
C GLY A 53 -95.60 44.66 -10.12
N ASP A 54 -96.61 45.49 -10.34
CA ASP A 54 -96.59 46.62 -11.26
C ASP A 54 -95.63 47.70 -10.78
N GLU A 55 -95.58 47.96 -9.47
CA GLU A 55 -94.64 48.92 -8.88
C GLU A 55 -93.19 48.43 -8.98
N ILE A 56 -92.93 47.15 -8.71
CA ILE A 56 -91.61 46.54 -8.92
C ILE A 56 -91.21 46.62 -10.41
N SER A 57 -92.16 46.35 -11.31
CA SER A 57 -91.94 46.44 -12.76
C SER A 57 -91.60 47.85 -13.21
N ARG A 58 -92.26 48.88 -12.64
CA ARG A 58 -91.93 50.29 -12.88
C ARG A 58 -90.51 50.62 -12.41
N ILE A 59 -90.14 50.21 -11.19
CA ILE A 59 -88.79 50.43 -10.65
C ILE A 59 -87.73 49.77 -11.54
N ILE A 60 -87.98 48.56 -12.04
CA ILE A 60 -87.06 47.87 -12.97
C ILE A 60 -86.93 48.64 -14.29
N GLN A 61 -88.03 49.17 -14.82
CA GLN A 61 -88.00 49.98 -16.06
C GLN A 61 -87.21 51.27 -15.85
N ASP A 62 -87.41 51.97 -14.72
CA ASP A 62 -86.65 53.16 -14.39
C ASP A 62 -85.16 52.88 -14.16
N GLN A 63 -84.82 51.75 -13.53
CA GLN A 63 -83.45 51.28 -13.39
C GLN A 63 -82.79 51.07 -14.76
N ARG A 64 -83.45 50.34 -15.69
CA ARG A 64 -82.93 50.14 -17.04
C ARG A 64 -82.74 51.45 -17.80
N ARG A 65 -83.65 52.42 -17.61
CA ARG A 65 -83.54 53.76 -18.21
C ARG A 65 -82.33 54.52 -17.66
N LEU A 66 -82.08 54.43 -16.35
CA LEU A 66 -80.90 55.02 -15.70
C LEU A 66 -79.61 54.36 -16.17
N GLU A 67 -79.59 53.04 -16.34
CA GLU A 67 -78.45 52.29 -16.87
C GLU A 67 -78.11 52.71 -18.30
N ALA A 68 -79.12 52.76 -19.20
CA ALA A 68 -78.93 53.22 -20.57
C ALA A 68 -78.45 54.68 -20.64
N LYS A 69 -78.98 55.56 -19.77
CA LYS A 69 -78.53 56.96 -19.67
C LYS A 69 -77.08 57.03 -19.18
N TYR A 70 -76.71 56.22 -18.19
CA TYR A 70 -75.35 56.15 -17.68
C TYR A 70 -74.35 55.68 -18.75
N GLU A 71 -74.69 54.62 -19.48
CA GLU A 71 -73.87 54.08 -20.57
C GLU A 71 -73.67 55.08 -21.71
N SER A 72 -74.73 55.80 -22.09
CA SER A 72 -74.65 56.90 -23.07
C SER A 72 -73.72 58.01 -22.59
N LEU A 73 -73.84 58.44 -21.34
CA LEU A 73 -73.00 59.50 -20.77
C LEU A 73 -71.52 59.08 -20.66
N ILE A 74 -71.24 57.82 -20.31
CA ILE A 74 -69.87 57.26 -20.29
C ILE A 74 -69.27 57.21 -21.70
N SER A 75 -70.08 56.82 -22.69
CA SER A 75 -69.69 56.83 -24.11
C SER A 75 -69.42 58.25 -24.62
N GLN A 76 -70.23 59.22 -24.21
CA GLN A 76 -69.99 60.64 -24.52
C GLN A 76 -68.72 61.16 -23.83
N ARG A 77 -68.45 60.73 -22.59
CA ARG A 77 -67.23 61.12 -21.85
C ARG A 77 -65.96 60.69 -22.57
N SER A 78 -65.92 59.48 -23.13
CA SER A 78 -64.74 58.98 -23.85
C SER A 78 -64.42 59.83 -25.08
N VAL A 79 -65.45 60.28 -25.80
CA VAL A 79 -65.34 61.20 -26.96
C VAL A 79 -64.94 62.61 -26.52
N LEU A 80 -65.59 63.15 -25.48
CA LEU A 80 -65.34 64.51 -24.98
C LEU A 80 -63.97 64.69 -24.33
N LYS A 81 -63.34 63.62 -23.83
CA LYS A 81 -61.98 63.65 -23.24
C LYS A 81 -60.90 64.03 -24.28
N GLY A 82 -61.14 63.75 -25.56
CA GLY A 82 -60.22 64.08 -26.67
C GLY A 82 -60.47 65.45 -27.32
N LEU A 83 -61.53 66.16 -26.94
CA LEU A 83 -61.92 67.44 -27.55
C LEU A 83 -61.59 68.62 -26.62
N ALA A 84 -61.25 69.78 -27.18
CA ALA A 84 -60.91 70.99 -26.42
C ALA A 84 -62.11 71.64 -25.67
N ASN A 85 -63.32 71.08 -25.80
CA ASN A 85 -64.54 71.66 -25.21
C ASN A 85 -64.69 71.30 -23.73
N LYS A 86 -63.91 72.00 -22.89
CA LYS A 86 -63.83 71.80 -21.43
C LYS A 86 -65.16 72.05 -20.70
N SER A 87 -66.07 72.84 -21.27
CA SER A 87 -67.39 73.11 -20.68
C SER A 87 -68.31 71.89 -20.78
N LYS A 88 -68.50 71.35 -21.99
CA LYS A 88 -69.33 70.15 -22.21
C LYS A 88 -68.80 68.92 -21.48
N PHE A 89 -67.48 68.80 -21.34
CA PHE A 89 -66.87 67.71 -20.56
C PHE A 89 -67.23 67.79 -19.07
N LYS A 90 -67.22 69.00 -18.48
CA LYS A 90 -67.61 69.20 -17.07
C LYS A 90 -69.10 68.96 -16.84
N GLU A 91 -69.95 69.38 -17.77
CA GLU A 91 -71.39 69.12 -17.73
C GLU A 91 -71.68 67.61 -17.78
N ASN A 92 -71.09 66.89 -18.74
CA ASN A 92 -71.18 65.43 -18.82
C ASN A 92 -70.67 64.75 -17.54
N GLN A 93 -69.61 65.25 -16.92
CA GLN A 93 -69.11 64.73 -15.65
C GLN A 93 -70.09 64.92 -14.49
N ARG A 94 -70.81 66.05 -14.44
CA ARG A 94 -71.88 66.30 -13.45
C ARG A 94 -73.06 65.35 -13.68
N ASP A 95 -73.50 65.22 -14.93
CA ASP A 95 -74.63 64.34 -15.28
C ASP A 95 -74.32 62.87 -14.97
N ILE A 96 -73.07 62.41 -15.17
CA ILE A 96 -72.63 61.06 -14.77
C ILE A 96 -72.75 60.88 -13.25
N GLN A 97 -72.36 61.87 -12.46
CA GLN A 97 -72.44 61.80 -11.00
C GLN A 97 -73.90 61.76 -10.53
N GLU A 98 -74.78 62.57 -11.11
CA GLU A 98 -76.21 62.57 -10.81
C GLU A 98 -76.88 61.25 -11.17
N VAL A 99 -76.66 60.73 -12.38
CA VAL A 99 -77.20 59.44 -12.81
C VAL A 99 -76.63 58.30 -11.98
N SER A 100 -75.35 58.32 -11.61
CA SER A 100 -74.74 57.32 -10.71
C SER A 100 -75.37 57.31 -9.31
N ARG A 101 -75.74 58.49 -8.78
CA ARG A 101 -76.44 58.59 -7.50
C ARG A 101 -77.87 58.06 -7.61
N ALA A 102 -78.61 58.48 -8.64
CA ALA A 102 -79.97 58.00 -8.90
C ALA A 102 -80.01 56.49 -9.13
N LEU A 103 -79.01 55.93 -9.83
CA LEU A 103 -78.88 54.50 -10.05
C LEU A 103 -78.70 53.73 -8.74
N ARG A 104 -77.83 54.21 -7.84
CA ARG A 104 -77.63 53.60 -6.52
C ARG A 104 -78.90 53.65 -5.65
N GLU A 105 -79.63 54.75 -5.71
CA GLU A 105 -80.89 54.92 -4.98
C GLU A 105 -82.00 54.02 -5.54
N SER A 106 -82.15 53.97 -6.86
CA SER A 106 -83.05 53.06 -7.58
C SER A 106 -82.73 51.59 -7.29
N THR A 107 -81.44 51.21 -7.30
CA THR A 107 -81.00 49.84 -6.96
C THR A 107 -81.32 49.50 -5.50
N ARG A 108 -81.12 50.43 -4.56
CA ARG A 108 -81.49 50.23 -3.15
C ARG A 108 -83.00 50.08 -2.99
N SER A 109 -83.79 50.89 -3.69
CA SER A 109 -85.26 50.81 -3.70
C SER A 109 -85.73 49.47 -4.25
N LEU A 110 -85.16 49.01 -5.37
CA LEU A 110 -85.47 47.72 -5.98
C LEU A 110 -85.12 46.55 -5.04
N CYS A 111 -83.91 46.53 -4.48
CA CYS A 111 -83.50 45.49 -3.54
C CYS A 111 -84.39 45.44 -2.30
N ARG A 112 -84.81 46.60 -1.78
CA ARG A 112 -85.73 46.67 -0.65
C ARG A 112 -87.10 46.10 -1.02
N ASN A 113 -87.69 46.52 -2.14
CA ASN A 113 -88.99 46.01 -2.59
C ASN A 113 -88.98 44.50 -2.89
N LEU A 114 -87.88 43.99 -3.45
CA LEU A 114 -87.71 42.54 -3.68
C LEU A 114 -87.48 41.75 -2.38
N LYS A 115 -86.79 42.34 -1.39
CA LYS A 115 -86.55 41.72 -0.08
C LYS A 115 -87.79 41.73 0.80
N ASP A 116 -88.56 42.81 0.76
CA ASP A 116 -89.72 43.03 1.61
C ASP A 116 -90.97 42.28 1.08
N ASN A 117 -91.03 41.90 -0.21
CA ASN A 117 -92.21 41.28 -0.83
C ASN A 117 -91.96 40.06 -1.74
N PRO A 118 -91.38 38.94 -1.24
CA PRO A 118 -91.32 37.70 -2.02
C PRO A 118 -92.65 36.90 -2.01
N ASN A 119 -93.53 37.12 -1.01
CA ASN A 119 -94.78 36.37 -0.86
C ASN A 119 -95.86 37.16 -0.10
N PHE A 120 -96.50 38.12 -0.76
CA PHE A 120 -97.57 38.95 -0.17
C PHE A 120 -98.68 38.12 0.48
N GLY A 121 -99.12 37.07 -0.22
CA GLY A 121 -100.17 36.17 0.28
C GLY A 121 -99.75 35.36 1.51
N GLY A 122 -98.54 34.81 1.52
CA GLY A 122 -98.00 34.09 2.67
C GLY A 122 -97.82 34.99 3.88
N ASN A 123 -97.37 36.22 3.69
CA ASN A 123 -97.27 37.22 4.76
C ASN A 123 -98.65 37.55 5.34
N LEU A 124 -99.67 37.71 4.48
CA LEU A 124 -101.04 37.99 4.93
C LEU A 124 -101.64 36.81 5.73
N MET A 125 -101.39 35.57 5.28
CA MET A 125 -101.78 34.37 6.02
C MET A 125 -101.05 34.24 7.36
N LYS A 126 -99.75 34.54 7.40
CA LYS A 126 -98.97 34.57 8.64
C LYS A 126 -99.53 35.59 9.62
N ILE A 127 -99.85 36.81 9.15
CA ILE A 127 -100.47 37.86 9.97
C ILE A 127 -101.81 37.37 10.55
N GLN A 128 -102.62 36.64 9.78
CA GLN A 128 -103.87 36.05 10.32
C GLN A 128 -103.59 35.05 11.44
N TYR A 129 -102.67 34.14 11.20
CA TYR A 129 -102.33 33.10 12.16
C TYR A 129 -101.77 33.68 13.46
N GLU A 130 -100.81 34.60 13.36
CA GLU A 130 -100.22 35.28 14.53
C GLU A 130 -101.26 36.11 15.28
N ARG A 131 -102.16 36.79 14.56
CA ARG A 131 -103.25 37.54 15.17
C ARG A 131 -104.19 36.64 15.95
N GLN A 132 -104.60 35.51 15.38
CA GLN A 132 -105.46 34.56 16.07
C GLN A 132 -104.77 34.01 17.32
N GLY A 133 -103.50 33.61 17.22
CA GLY A 133 -102.73 33.17 18.38
C GLY A 133 -102.60 34.23 19.48
N LEU A 134 -102.47 35.52 19.10
CA LEU A 134 -102.48 36.63 20.06
C LEU A 134 -103.86 36.81 20.72
N ILE A 135 -104.95 36.71 19.95
CA ILE A 135 -106.32 36.75 20.49
C ILE A 135 -106.51 35.62 21.51
N ASP A 136 -106.14 34.39 21.17
CA ASP A 136 -106.30 33.23 22.04
C ASP A 136 -105.51 33.41 23.37
N LEU A 137 -104.27 33.90 23.29
CA LEU A 137 -103.45 34.21 24.47
C LEU A 137 -104.09 35.31 25.34
N LEU A 138 -104.60 36.37 24.72
CA LEU A 138 -105.26 37.47 25.42
C LEU A 138 -106.58 37.01 26.07
N GLU A 139 -107.35 36.15 25.40
CA GLU A 139 -108.57 35.55 25.95
C GLU A 139 -108.28 34.63 27.13
N GLU A 140 -107.21 33.85 27.07
CA GLU A 140 -106.74 33.04 28.19
C GLU A 140 -106.28 33.91 29.36
N THR A 141 -105.45 34.92 29.10
CA THR A 141 -105.00 35.87 30.12
C THR A 141 -106.18 36.59 30.77
N LYS A 142 -107.16 37.02 29.97
CA LYS A 142 -108.42 37.63 30.47
C LYS A 142 -109.19 36.68 31.39
N ARG A 143 -109.24 35.38 31.06
CA ARG A 143 -109.88 34.37 31.93
C ARG A 143 -109.13 34.23 33.25
N GLU A 144 -107.80 34.19 33.23
CA GLU A 144 -106.96 34.11 34.44
C GLU A 144 -107.08 35.34 35.34
N LEU A 145 -107.24 36.54 34.76
CA LEU A 145 -107.38 37.79 35.51
C LEU A 145 -108.62 37.82 36.40
N LYS A 146 -109.66 37.02 36.11
CA LYS A 146 -110.81 36.82 37.01
C LYS A 146 -110.40 36.23 38.37
N SER A 147 -109.32 35.44 38.38
CA SER A 147 -108.69 34.85 39.57
C SER A 147 -107.49 35.69 40.07
N CYS A 148 -107.31 36.90 39.52
CA CYS A 148 -106.19 37.80 39.75
C CYS A 148 -104.81 37.20 39.39
N THR A 149 -104.75 36.24 38.46
CA THR A 149 -103.50 35.62 37.95
C THR A 149 -103.30 35.93 36.46
N TYR A 150 -102.08 35.76 35.95
CA TYR A 150 -101.73 36.00 34.54
C TYR A 150 -100.56 35.12 34.07
N ASP A 151 -100.53 33.87 34.57
CA ASP A 151 -99.43 32.95 34.37
C ASP A 151 -99.27 32.52 32.89
N ALA A 152 -100.34 32.49 32.09
CA ALA A 152 -100.28 32.21 30.65
C ALA A 152 -99.43 33.26 29.90
N LEU A 153 -99.65 34.55 30.19
CA LEU A 153 -98.88 35.63 29.58
C LEU A 153 -97.40 35.59 29.99
N VAL A 154 -97.13 35.31 31.27
CA VAL A 154 -95.75 35.21 31.76
C VAL A 154 -95.04 34.02 31.12
N THR A 155 -95.71 32.88 31.03
CA THR A 155 -95.16 31.67 30.41
C THR A 155 -94.82 31.95 28.94
N TYR A 156 -95.76 32.49 28.17
CA TYR A 156 -95.56 32.84 26.76
C TYR A 156 -94.36 33.79 26.55
N VAL A 157 -94.27 34.86 27.33
CA VAL A 157 -93.16 35.82 27.21
C VAL A 157 -91.82 35.19 27.63
N THR A 158 -91.82 34.37 28.68
CA THR A 158 -90.61 33.73 29.18
C THR A 158 -90.10 32.67 28.19
N GLU A 159 -90.99 31.85 27.63
CA GLU A 159 -90.66 30.88 26.60
C GLU A 159 -90.16 31.57 25.32
N GLY A 160 -90.81 32.67 24.90
CA GLY A 160 -90.38 33.45 23.75
C GLY A 160 -88.99 34.05 23.92
N LYS A 161 -88.68 34.62 25.10
CA LYS A 161 -87.34 35.11 25.43
C LYS A 161 -86.31 33.99 25.43
N ASN A 162 -86.59 32.88 26.13
CA ASN A 162 -85.69 31.73 26.17
C ASN A 162 -85.44 31.13 24.78
N ALA A 163 -86.45 31.10 23.90
CA ALA A 163 -86.30 30.64 22.53
C ALA A 163 -85.44 31.59 21.69
N ALA A 164 -85.62 32.91 21.86
CA ALA A 164 -84.81 33.92 21.19
C ALA A 164 -83.34 33.86 21.63
N ASP A 165 -83.08 33.74 22.94
CA ASP A 165 -81.72 33.62 23.49
C ASP A 165 -81.05 32.33 22.98
N LYS A 166 -81.74 31.18 23.03
CA LYS A 166 -81.23 29.92 22.46
C LYS A 166 -80.94 30.03 20.96
N ALA A 167 -81.79 30.72 20.21
CA ALA A 167 -81.55 30.91 18.77
C ALA A 167 -80.30 31.79 18.53
N ALA A 168 -80.09 32.82 19.36
CA ALA A 168 -78.89 33.65 19.28
C ALA A 168 -77.61 32.84 19.60
N ASP A 169 -77.63 32.05 20.68
CA ASP A 169 -76.53 31.17 21.07
C ASP A 169 -76.21 30.13 19.97
N LEU A 170 -77.24 29.54 19.37
CA LEU A 170 -77.08 28.60 18.26
C LEU A 170 -76.44 29.27 17.04
N ILE A 171 -76.84 30.50 16.71
CA ILE A 171 -76.24 31.24 15.58
C ILE A 171 -74.77 31.58 15.87
N GLU A 172 -74.44 31.95 17.10
CA GLU A 172 -73.06 32.25 17.49
C GLU A 172 -72.18 30.99 17.43
N THR A 173 -72.63 29.90 18.03
CA THR A 173 -71.92 28.61 18.00
C THR A 173 -71.80 28.04 16.59
N GLU A 174 -72.81 28.21 15.73
CA GLU A 174 -72.72 27.83 14.31
C GLU A 174 -71.66 28.64 13.57
N LYS A 175 -71.59 29.97 13.83
CA LYS A 175 -70.54 30.82 13.25
C LYS A 175 -69.14 30.39 13.69
N GLU A 176 -68.95 30.15 14.98
CA GLU A 176 -67.67 29.68 15.52
C GLU A 176 -67.27 28.33 14.91
N ALA A 177 -68.21 27.38 14.84
CA ALA A 177 -67.97 26.08 14.22
C ALA A 177 -67.64 26.21 12.73
N ALA A 178 -68.32 27.10 11.99
CA ALA A 178 -68.04 27.34 10.59
C ALA A 178 -66.65 27.97 10.36
N GLU A 179 -66.24 28.90 11.22
CA GLU A 179 -64.90 29.49 11.19
C GLU A 179 -63.82 28.45 11.50
N GLU A 180 -64.05 27.59 12.49
CA GLU A 180 -63.12 26.52 12.86
C GLU A 180 -63.00 25.47 11.75
N VAL A 181 -64.11 25.05 11.14
CA VAL A 181 -64.10 24.15 9.98
C VAL A 181 -63.30 24.77 8.83
N LYS A 182 -63.47 26.07 8.58
CA LYS A 182 -62.69 26.78 7.57
C LYS A 182 -61.19 26.79 7.90
N ARG A 183 -60.82 27.06 9.15
CA ARG A 183 -59.42 27.04 9.62
C ARG A 183 -58.80 25.65 9.45
N LEU A 184 -59.47 24.60 9.95
CA LEU A 184 -59.01 23.21 9.84
C LEU A 184 -58.89 22.75 8.39
N THR A 185 -59.82 23.17 7.52
CA THR A 185 -59.74 22.85 6.08
C THR A 185 -58.52 23.48 5.43
N GLN A 186 -58.16 24.72 5.81
CA GLN A 186 -56.96 25.39 5.30
C GLN A 186 -55.68 24.73 5.83
N GLU A 187 -55.63 24.36 7.11
CA GLU A 187 -54.50 23.64 7.70
C GLU A 187 -54.29 22.28 7.06
N LEU A 188 -55.36 21.51 6.89
CA LEU A 188 -55.30 20.20 6.22
C LEU A 188 -54.81 20.34 4.77
N ALA A 189 -55.26 21.37 4.04
CA ALA A 189 -54.80 21.62 2.68
C ALA A 189 -53.30 21.97 2.64
N ARG A 190 -52.84 22.79 3.59
CA ARG A 190 -51.42 23.15 3.73
C ARG A 190 -50.57 21.93 4.08
N GLU A 191 -50.97 21.13 5.05
CA GLU A 191 -50.24 19.94 5.48
C GLU A 191 -50.14 18.90 4.36
N LYS A 192 -51.22 18.70 3.58
CA LYS A 192 -51.17 17.87 2.36
C LYS A 192 -50.16 18.40 1.34
N ALA A 193 -50.15 19.72 1.12
CA ALA A 193 -49.21 20.34 0.18
C ALA A 193 -47.75 20.18 0.65
N GLU A 194 -47.48 20.43 1.93
CA GLU A 194 -46.15 20.24 2.53
C GLU A 194 -45.72 18.77 2.46
N HIS A 195 -46.58 17.83 2.85
CA HIS A 195 -46.29 16.39 2.78
C HIS A 195 -46.00 15.91 1.34
N THR A 196 -46.78 16.36 0.34
CA THR A 196 -46.50 15.99 -1.06
C THR A 196 -45.16 16.57 -1.55
N ARG A 197 -44.80 17.77 -1.10
CA ARG A 197 -43.49 18.39 -1.40
C ARG A 197 -42.35 17.57 -0.79
N GLU A 198 -42.45 17.23 0.50
CA GLU A 198 -41.44 16.43 1.20
C GLU A 198 -41.26 15.05 0.57
N VAL A 199 -42.36 14.37 0.21
CA VAL A 199 -42.30 13.07 -0.48
C VAL A 199 -41.61 13.20 -1.83
N SER A 200 -41.86 14.28 -2.57
CA SER A 200 -41.18 14.56 -3.85
C SER A 200 -39.68 14.80 -3.65
N GLU A 201 -39.30 15.62 -2.67
CA GLU A 201 -37.91 15.92 -2.31
C GLU A 201 -37.16 14.65 -1.89
N GLN A 202 -37.75 13.83 -1.02
CA GLN A 202 -37.18 12.55 -0.59
C GLN A 202 -37.02 11.56 -1.76
N LYS A 203 -38.01 11.48 -2.66
CA LYS A 203 -37.90 10.66 -3.88
C LYS A 203 -36.75 11.12 -4.78
N ALA A 204 -36.57 12.43 -4.94
CA ALA A 204 -35.46 13.00 -5.70
C ALA A 204 -34.11 12.69 -5.05
N ALA A 205 -34.00 12.82 -3.72
CA ALA A 205 -32.79 12.45 -2.97
C ALA A 205 -32.46 10.95 -3.11
N ILE A 206 -33.47 10.07 -3.02
CA ILE A 206 -33.30 8.63 -3.24
C ILE A 206 -32.78 8.35 -4.66
N ALA A 207 -33.31 9.04 -5.68
CA ALA A 207 -32.85 8.89 -7.06
C ALA A 207 -31.39 9.32 -7.23
N GLN A 208 -30.99 10.45 -6.65
CA GLN A 208 -29.61 10.92 -6.66
C GLN A 208 -28.65 9.96 -5.95
N LEU A 209 -29.02 9.46 -4.76
CA LEU A 209 -28.21 8.49 -4.01
C LEU A 209 -28.06 7.16 -4.77
N LYS A 210 -29.11 6.71 -5.47
CA LYS A 210 -29.03 5.52 -6.33
C LYS A 210 -28.05 5.71 -7.48
N GLU A 211 -28.08 6.87 -8.13
CA GLU A 211 -27.15 7.21 -9.22
C GLU A 211 -25.71 7.28 -8.71
N GLN A 212 -25.47 7.96 -7.59
CA GLN A 212 -24.15 8.01 -6.96
C GLN A 212 -23.63 6.62 -6.59
N LEU A 213 -24.50 5.76 -6.04
CA LEU A 213 -24.16 4.38 -5.71
C LEU A 213 -23.77 3.58 -6.96
N LEU A 214 -24.51 3.75 -8.06
CA LEU A 214 -24.21 3.10 -9.34
C LEU A 214 -22.87 3.56 -9.90
N GLN A 215 -22.60 4.87 -9.87
CA GLN A 215 -21.32 5.45 -10.31
C GLN A 215 -20.14 4.92 -9.50
N VAL A 216 -20.25 4.92 -8.17
CA VAL A 216 -19.21 4.38 -7.29
C VAL A 216 -18.99 2.89 -7.54
N LYS A 217 -20.06 2.10 -7.70
CA LYS A 217 -19.94 0.67 -8.03
C LYS A 217 -19.24 0.45 -9.37
N SER A 218 -19.62 1.18 -10.41
CA SER A 218 -19.02 1.08 -11.73
C SER A 218 -17.53 1.44 -11.69
N LYS A 219 -17.19 2.59 -11.09
CA LYS A 219 -15.81 3.04 -10.93
C LYS A 219 -14.98 2.04 -10.14
N THR A 220 -15.47 1.59 -9.00
CA THR A 220 -14.77 0.60 -8.16
C THR A 220 -14.54 -0.71 -8.91
N GLN A 221 -15.52 -1.16 -9.69
CA GLN A 221 -15.36 -2.38 -10.49
C GLN A 221 -14.27 -2.23 -11.56
N ILE A 222 -14.20 -1.06 -12.20
CA ILE A 222 -13.15 -0.74 -13.17
C ILE A 222 -11.78 -0.70 -12.46
N ASP A 223 -11.68 0.00 -11.33
CA ASP A 223 -10.45 0.12 -10.54
C ASP A 223 -9.94 -1.26 -10.07
N ILE A 224 -10.83 -2.14 -9.59
CA ILE A 224 -10.49 -3.51 -9.22
C ILE A 224 -9.93 -4.29 -10.42
N ARG A 225 -10.54 -4.15 -11.61
CA ARG A 225 -10.04 -4.82 -12.82
C ARG A 225 -8.66 -4.31 -13.21
N TYR A 226 -8.44 -3.00 -13.19
CA TYR A 226 -7.14 -2.39 -13.48
C TYR A 226 -6.08 -2.84 -12.48
N ALA A 227 -6.33 -2.72 -11.17
CA ALA A 227 -5.41 -3.15 -10.13
C ALA A 227 -5.06 -4.65 -10.24
N ARG A 228 -6.06 -5.50 -10.55
CA ARG A 228 -5.83 -6.93 -10.75
C ARG A 228 -4.97 -7.20 -11.98
N ASN A 229 -5.20 -6.51 -13.09
CA ASN A 229 -4.41 -6.68 -14.31
C ASN A 229 -2.98 -6.16 -14.12
N GLU A 230 -2.82 -5.03 -13.45
CA GLU A 230 -1.50 -4.48 -13.10
C GLU A 230 -0.73 -5.44 -12.19
N ALA A 231 -1.35 -5.96 -11.13
CA ALA A 231 -0.74 -6.94 -10.24
C ALA A 231 -0.33 -8.21 -11.02
N LYS A 232 -1.22 -8.75 -11.87
CA LYS A 232 -0.90 -9.89 -12.73
C LYS A 232 0.28 -9.62 -13.66
N ALA A 233 0.32 -8.44 -14.30
CA ALA A 233 1.39 -8.06 -15.21
C ALA A 233 2.74 -7.93 -14.46
N LYS A 234 2.75 -7.30 -13.28
CA LYS A 234 3.94 -7.21 -12.42
C LYS A 234 4.43 -8.58 -11.98
N THR A 235 3.54 -9.46 -11.51
CA THR A 235 3.90 -10.83 -11.13
C THR A 235 4.44 -11.62 -12.33
N ALA A 236 3.82 -11.50 -13.51
CA ALA A 236 4.30 -12.19 -14.71
C ALA A 236 5.67 -11.68 -15.17
N SER A 237 5.89 -10.36 -15.15
CA SER A 237 7.17 -9.75 -15.51
C SER A 237 8.29 -10.14 -14.53
N THR A 238 8.04 -10.05 -13.23
CA THR A 238 9.00 -10.47 -12.19
C THR A 238 9.29 -11.96 -12.26
N SER A 239 8.27 -12.80 -12.47
CA SER A 239 8.46 -14.24 -12.68
C SER A 239 9.36 -14.55 -13.88
N ARG A 240 9.16 -13.88 -15.02
CA ARG A 240 10.04 -14.03 -16.20
C ARG A 240 11.48 -13.62 -15.92
N LEU A 241 11.68 -12.50 -15.21
CA LEU A 241 13.01 -12.04 -14.82
C LEU A 241 13.72 -13.07 -13.93
N TYR A 242 13.01 -13.59 -12.92
CA TYR A 242 13.56 -14.64 -12.06
C TYR A 242 13.85 -15.93 -12.82
N GLN A 243 13.01 -16.33 -13.77
CA GLN A 243 13.27 -17.49 -14.62
C GLN A 243 14.53 -17.31 -15.47
N GLN A 244 14.74 -16.13 -16.05
CA GLN A 244 15.97 -15.80 -16.78
C GLN A 244 17.20 -15.85 -15.87
N LEU A 245 17.13 -15.24 -14.69
CA LEU A 245 18.24 -15.27 -13.72
C LEU A 245 18.54 -16.70 -13.26
N ILE A 246 17.51 -17.51 -13.01
CA ILE A 246 17.68 -18.93 -12.67
C ILE A 246 18.40 -19.66 -13.81
N ALA A 247 17.99 -19.45 -15.07
CA ALA A 247 18.64 -20.06 -16.23
C ALA A 247 20.11 -19.64 -16.34
N GLU A 248 20.42 -18.34 -16.23
CA GLU A 248 21.81 -17.84 -16.25
C GLU A 248 22.67 -18.42 -15.13
N GLN A 249 22.12 -18.60 -13.92
CA GLN A 249 22.84 -19.23 -12.82
C GLN A 249 23.05 -20.72 -13.07
N HIS A 250 22.09 -21.42 -13.67
CA HIS A 250 22.28 -22.81 -14.08
C HIS A 250 23.38 -22.94 -15.14
N ASP A 251 23.41 -22.06 -16.14
CA ASP A 251 24.46 -22.05 -17.16
C ASP A 251 25.85 -21.78 -16.54
N LYS A 252 25.95 -20.90 -15.53
CA LYS A 252 27.21 -20.70 -14.80
C LYS A 252 27.61 -21.94 -14.00
N ILE A 253 26.66 -22.60 -13.34
CA ILE A 253 26.91 -23.85 -12.61
C ILE A 253 27.39 -24.94 -13.56
N THR A 254 26.80 -25.09 -14.74
CA THR A 254 27.23 -26.10 -15.71
C THR A 254 28.64 -25.82 -16.24
N VAL A 255 28.95 -24.57 -16.60
CA VAL A 255 30.31 -24.18 -17.02
C VAL A 255 31.33 -24.47 -15.91
N LEU A 256 31.08 -23.98 -14.68
CA LEU A 256 31.98 -24.23 -13.55
C LEU A 256 32.13 -25.72 -13.24
N ALA A 257 31.05 -26.51 -13.36
CA ALA A 257 31.13 -27.95 -13.18
C ALA A 257 32.04 -28.61 -14.23
N THR A 258 31.93 -28.21 -15.50
CA THR A 258 32.82 -28.70 -16.56
C THR A 258 34.27 -28.25 -16.34
N GLU A 259 34.51 -27.01 -15.91
CA GLU A 259 35.85 -26.51 -15.58
C GLU A 259 36.47 -27.32 -14.45
N CYS A 260 35.73 -27.56 -13.35
CA CYS A 260 36.15 -28.40 -12.24
C CYS A 260 36.47 -29.84 -12.68
N GLU A 261 35.64 -30.43 -13.55
CA GLU A 261 35.89 -31.76 -14.10
C GLU A 261 37.17 -31.79 -14.94
N THR A 262 37.37 -30.80 -15.81
CA THR A 262 38.58 -30.69 -16.63
C THR A 262 39.83 -30.49 -15.78
N GLU A 263 39.78 -29.62 -14.78
CA GLU A 263 40.89 -29.37 -13.86
C GLU A 263 41.19 -30.61 -13.03
N GLY A 264 40.17 -31.33 -12.56
CA GLY A 264 40.32 -32.62 -11.89
C GLY A 264 41.03 -33.64 -12.76
N ARG A 265 40.61 -33.77 -14.03
CA ARG A 265 41.27 -34.68 -14.99
C ARG A 265 42.72 -34.28 -15.27
N VAL A 266 42.99 -32.99 -15.51
CA VAL A 266 44.36 -32.50 -15.75
C VAL A 266 45.23 -32.71 -14.52
N HIS A 267 44.70 -32.47 -13.32
CA HIS A 267 45.38 -32.73 -12.06
C HIS A 267 45.75 -34.22 -11.93
N ASP A 268 44.79 -35.12 -12.14
CA ASP A 268 45.01 -36.57 -12.08
C ASP A 268 46.07 -37.03 -13.10
N GLU A 269 45.98 -36.57 -14.35
CA GLU A 269 46.96 -36.85 -15.40
C GLU A 269 48.37 -36.31 -15.04
N THR A 270 48.43 -35.09 -14.50
CA THR A 270 49.68 -34.45 -14.06
C THR A 270 50.31 -35.20 -12.90
N VAL A 271 49.52 -35.57 -11.89
CA VAL A 271 49.97 -36.38 -10.75
C VAL A 271 50.45 -37.74 -11.21
N ALA A 272 49.73 -38.41 -12.12
CA ALA A 272 50.15 -39.69 -12.68
C ALA A 272 51.48 -39.57 -13.45
N PHE A 273 51.63 -38.53 -14.28
CA PHE A 273 52.88 -38.27 -15.00
C PHE A 273 54.06 -38.00 -14.05
N LEU A 274 53.86 -37.15 -13.04
CA LEU A 274 54.88 -36.82 -12.05
C LEU A 274 55.29 -38.03 -11.22
N ARG A 275 54.31 -38.85 -10.78
CA ARG A 275 54.58 -40.13 -10.10
C ARG A 275 55.37 -41.07 -11.00
N GLY A 276 54.92 -41.28 -12.24
CA GLY A 276 55.65 -42.15 -13.19
C GLY A 276 57.06 -41.65 -13.50
N LYS A 277 57.28 -40.34 -13.61
CA LYS A 277 58.62 -39.75 -13.78
C LYS A 277 59.47 -39.91 -12.52
N HIS A 278 58.88 -39.71 -11.35
CA HIS A 278 59.56 -39.95 -10.07
C HIS A 278 60.00 -41.42 -9.98
N ASP A 279 59.11 -42.38 -10.27
CA ASP A 279 59.43 -43.81 -10.24
C ASP A 279 60.57 -44.16 -11.21
N ARG A 280 60.54 -43.62 -12.45
CA ARG A 280 61.63 -43.81 -13.43
C ARG A 280 62.95 -43.23 -12.93
N LEU A 281 62.95 -41.99 -12.42
CA LEU A 281 64.16 -41.37 -11.89
C LEU A 281 64.70 -42.14 -10.69
N THR A 282 63.83 -42.64 -9.81
CA THR A 282 64.21 -43.48 -8.68
C THR A 282 64.81 -44.81 -9.15
N HIS A 283 64.24 -45.42 -10.20
CA HIS A 283 64.80 -46.62 -10.83
C HIS A 283 66.16 -46.36 -11.48
N ASP A 284 66.29 -45.28 -12.26
CA ASP A 284 67.55 -44.89 -12.90
C ASP A 284 68.61 -44.57 -11.84
N LEU A 285 68.24 -43.85 -10.77
CA LEU A 285 69.11 -43.58 -9.63
C LEU A 285 69.59 -44.89 -9.01
N ALA A 286 68.69 -45.84 -8.73
CA ALA A 286 69.05 -47.14 -8.18
C ALA A 286 69.99 -47.91 -9.12
N HIS A 287 69.68 -47.99 -10.41
CA HIS A 287 70.51 -48.65 -11.41
C HIS A 287 71.90 -48.01 -11.53
N TRP A 288 71.99 -46.68 -11.59
CA TRP A 288 73.28 -45.98 -11.67
C TRP A 288 74.07 -46.07 -10.35
N THR A 289 73.40 -46.11 -9.21
CA THR A 289 74.04 -46.33 -7.91
C THR A 289 74.63 -47.74 -7.85
N GLU A 290 73.85 -48.76 -8.21
CA GLU A 290 74.31 -50.16 -8.25
C GLU A 290 75.46 -50.35 -9.25
N LYS A 291 75.35 -49.76 -10.44
CA LYS A 291 76.43 -49.79 -11.44
C LYS A 291 77.68 -49.07 -10.94
N TYR A 292 77.53 -47.89 -10.34
CA TYR A 292 78.65 -47.15 -9.76
C TYR A 292 79.34 -47.97 -8.67
N GLU A 293 78.58 -48.57 -7.75
CA GLU A 293 79.11 -49.46 -6.71
C GLU A 293 79.84 -50.67 -7.31
N ALA A 294 79.27 -51.30 -8.34
CA ALA A 294 79.87 -52.44 -9.03
C ALA A 294 81.18 -52.06 -9.77
N ASP A 295 81.18 -50.94 -10.50
CA ASP A 295 82.35 -50.44 -11.23
C ASP A 295 83.45 -50.01 -10.26
N VAL A 296 83.10 -49.33 -9.14
CA VAL A 296 84.05 -48.98 -8.07
C VAL A 296 84.63 -50.24 -7.43
N ALA A 297 83.81 -51.24 -7.11
CA ALA A 297 84.28 -52.51 -6.57
C ALA A 297 85.21 -53.25 -7.54
N ALA A 298 84.88 -53.25 -8.85
CA ALA A 298 85.73 -53.82 -9.89
C ALA A 298 87.07 -53.08 -9.99
N LYS A 299 87.06 -51.74 -9.98
CA LYS A 299 88.28 -50.92 -9.99
C LYS A 299 89.11 -51.05 -8.73
N GLN A 300 88.50 -51.18 -7.56
CA GLN A 300 89.19 -51.51 -6.31
C GLN A 300 89.83 -52.89 -6.38
N LYS A 301 89.16 -53.87 -6.98
CA LYS A 301 89.73 -55.21 -7.21
C LYS A 301 90.90 -55.19 -8.20
N GLU A 302 90.82 -54.41 -9.28
CA GLU A 302 91.94 -54.19 -10.20
C GLU A 302 93.11 -53.47 -9.50
N LEU A 303 92.84 -52.45 -8.69
CA LEU A 303 93.85 -51.77 -7.88
C LEU A 303 94.52 -52.72 -6.90
N ALA A 304 93.75 -53.57 -6.22
CA ALA A 304 94.28 -54.59 -5.31
C ALA A 304 95.20 -55.56 -6.07
N LYS A 305 94.75 -56.09 -7.22
CA LYS A 305 95.60 -56.96 -8.08
C LYS A 305 96.89 -56.27 -8.52
N LEU A 306 96.82 -55.04 -9.02
CA LEU A 306 98.01 -54.28 -9.43
C LEU A 306 98.93 -53.96 -8.25
N THR A 307 98.36 -53.77 -7.05
CA THR A 307 99.13 -53.56 -5.82
C THR A 307 99.82 -54.85 -5.39
N ASP A 308 99.15 -56.00 -5.48
CA ASP A 308 99.72 -57.32 -5.22
C ASP A 308 100.81 -57.68 -6.24
N GLU A 309 100.59 -57.40 -7.53
CA GLU A 309 101.58 -57.55 -8.59
C GLU A 309 102.79 -56.63 -8.37
N ARG A 310 102.56 -55.38 -7.99
CA ARG A 310 103.62 -54.45 -7.60
C ARG A 310 104.40 -54.98 -6.40
N ALA A 311 103.72 -55.49 -5.37
CA ALA A 311 104.36 -56.06 -4.19
C ALA A 311 105.17 -57.32 -4.53
N ALA A 312 104.63 -58.22 -5.36
CA ALA A 312 105.33 -59.42 -5.84
C ALA A 312 106.55 -59.07 -6.71
N ASN A 313 106.43 -58.05 -7.57
CA ASN A 313 107.54 -57.54 -8.36
C ASN A 313 108.59 -56.85 -7.49
N LEU A 314 108.19 -56.12 -6.44
CA LEU A 314 109.10 -55.55 -5.45
C LEU A 314 109.88 -56.67 -4.72
N LEU A 315 109.21 -57.74 -4.31
CA LEU A 315 109.82 -58.91 -3.66
C LEU A 315 110.81 -59.64 -4.58
N LYS A 316 110.45 -59.79 -5.87
CA LYS A 316 111.37 -60.30 -6.90
C LYS A 316 112.58 -59.39 -7.09
N LEU A 317 112.36 -58.07 -7.12
CA LEU A 317 113.43 -57.08 -7.25
C LEU A 317 114.37 -57.13 -6.05
N GLU A 318 113.85 -57.14 -4.82
CA GLU A 318 114.64 -57.27 -3.60
C GLU A 318 115.43 -58.58 -3.57
N GLY A 319 114.83 -59.69 -4.02
CA GLY A 319 115.51 -60.98 -4.13
C GLY A 319 116.59 -61.02 -5.22
N LEU A 320 116.44 -60.24 -6.30
CA LEU A 320 117.48 -60.06 -7.33
C LEU A 320 118.58 -59.11 -6.83
N GLN A 321 118.22 -58.06 -6.08
CA GLN A 321 119.15 -57.13 -5.46
C GLN A 321 120.03 -57.83 -4.42
N LYS A 322 119.43 -58.66 -3.54
CA LYS A 322 120.19 -59.48 -2.58
C LYS A 322 121.15 -60.42 -3.29
N ARG A 323 120.69 -61.14 -4.34
CA ARG A 323 121.57 -62.01 -5.14
C ARG A 323 122.70 -61.24 -5.80
N TRP A 324 122.43 -60.05 -6.36
CA TRP A 324 123.46 -59.22 -6.96
C TRP A 324 124.48 -58.74 -5.91
N VAL A 325 124.03 -58.33 -4.72
CA VAL A 325 124.93 -57.95 -3.61
C VAL A 325 125.79 -59.12 -3.16
N GLU A 326 125.19 -60.31 -2.97
CA GLU A 326 125.91 -61.54 -2.61
C GLU A 326 126.93 -61.95 -3.68
N GLU A 327 126.58 -61.83 -4.96
CA GLU A 327 127.44 -62.20 -6.09
C GLU A 327 128.59 -61.20 -6.29
N VAL A 328 128.36 -59.91 -6.02
CA VAL A 328 129.40 -58.86 -5.98
C VAL A 328 130.35 -59.06 -4.78
N GLU A 329 129.84 -59.41 -3.60
CA GLU A 329 130.67 -59.72 -2.43
C GLU A 329 131.51 -61.00 -2.65
N LEU A 330 130.93 -62.02 -3.28
CA LEU A 330 131.63 -63.26 -3.62
C LEU A 330 132.76 -63.03 -4.65
N GLN A 331 132.55 -62.16 -5.63
CA GLN A 331 133.59 -61.75 -6.57
C GLN A 331 134.71 -60.96 -5.89
N LYS A 332 134.37 -60.01 -5.00
CA LYS A 332 135.35 -59.29 -4.17
C LYS A 332 136.21 -60.23 -3.32
N ASN A 333 135.60 -61.25 -2.70
CA ASN A 333 136.32 -62.24 -1.90
C ASN A 333 137.23 -63.14 -2.77
N ARG A 334 136.78 -63.56 -3.95
CA ARG A 334 137.60 -64.33 -4.91
C ARG A 334 138.79 -63.53 -5.48
N GLU A 335 138.62 -62.23 -5.70
CA GLU A 335 139.70 -61.35 -6.16
C GLU A 335 140.71 -61.02 -5.04
N ALA A 336 140.25 -60.85 -3.80
CA ALA A 336 141.11 -60.66 -2.63
C ALA A 336 141.96 -61.91 -2.32
N GLU A 337 141.39 -63.10 -2.46
CA GLU A 337 142.08 -64.37 -2.19
C GLU A 337 143.14 -64.69 -3.28
N LYS A 338 142.88 -64.35 -4.55
CA LYS A 338 143.87 -64.46 -5.64
C LYS A 338 145.01 -63.43 -5.53
N ARG A 339 144.79 -62.26 -4.93
CA ARG A 339 145.86 -61.28 -4.66
C ARG A 339 146.79 -61.74 -3.54
N ARG A 340 146.25 -62.37 -2.49
CA ARG A 340 147.03 -62.90 -1.35
C ARG A 340 147.95 -64.06 -1.75
N LEU A 341 147.52 -64.93 -2.66
CA LEU A 341 148.34 -66.06 -3.14
C LEU A 341 149.52 -65.63 -4.02
N LYS A 342 149.38 -64.55 -4.81
CA LYS A 342 150.45 -64.02 -5.67
C LYS A 342 151.54 -63.27 -4.91
N GLU A 343 151.21 -62.63 -3.79
CA GLU A 343 152.20 -61.99 -2.91
C GLU A 343 153.06 -63.00 -2.13
N LEU A 344 152.49 -64.15 -1.73
CA LEU A 344 153.22 -65.22 -1.05
C LEU A 344 154.21 -65.97 -1.95
N GLU A 345 153.93 -66.14 -3.25
CA GLU A 345 154.85 -66.76 -4.21
C GLU A 345 156.06 -65.87 -4.56
N LEU A 346 155.89 -64.54 -4.55
CA LEU A 346 156.98 -63.60 -4.82
C LEU A 346 158.00 -63.57 -3.68
N LEU A 347 157.52 -63.68 -2.42
CA LEU A 347 158.36 -63.71 -1.22
C LEU A 347 159.24 -64.98 -1.13
N LYS A 348 158.69 -66.15 -1.49
CA LYS A 348 159.46 -67.42 -1.52
C LYS A 348 160.58 -67.42 -2.56
N ARG A 349 160.37 -66.79 -3.72
CA ARG A 349 161.42 -66.65 -4.76
C ARG A 349 162.54 -65.69 -4.38
N ASP A 350 162.28 -64.71 -3.52
CA ASP A 350 163.29 -63.77 -3.03
C ASP A 350 164.11 -64.32 -1.85
N GLU A 351 163.56 -65.27 -1.07
CA GLU A 351 164.30 -66.01 -0.05
C GLU A 351 165.28 -67.02 -0.67
N GLU A 352 164.89 -67.76 -1.71
CA GLU A 352 165.76 -68.72 -2.41
C GLU A 352 166.97 -68.05 -3.11
N LYS A 353 166.80 -66.83 -3.63
CA LYS A 353 167.91 -66.03 -4.20
C LYS A 353 168.92 -65.59 -3.14
N LYS A 354 168.49 -65.33 -1.89
CA LYS A 354 169.38 -64.97 -0.77
C LYS A 354 170.22 -66.16 -0.29
N HIS A 355 169.67 -67.38 -0.32
CA HIS A 355 170.40 -68.61 0.03
C HIS A 355 171.53 -68.93 -0.98
N LEU A 356 171.31 -68.71 -2.28
CA LEU A 356 172.35 -68.90 -3.31
C LEU A 356 173.51 -67.88 -3.20
N ILE A 357 173.24 -66.66 -2.76
CA ILE A 357 174.26 -65.62 -2.53
C ILE A 357 175.06 -65.90 -1.25
N ALA A 358 174.41 -66.44 -0.20
CA ALA A 358 175.07 -66.84 1.06
C ALA A 358 176.04 -68.03 0.86
N ILE A 359 175.65 -69.05 0.08
CA ILE A 359 176.51 -70.20 -0.25
C ILE A 359 177.77 -69.74 -1.01
N ARG A 360 177.64 -68.74 -1.90
CA ARG A 360 178.77 -68.17 -2.65
C ARG A 360 179.73 -67.37 -1.77
N LYS A 361 179.23 -66.69 -0.74
CA LYS A 361 180.05 -65.96 0.25
C LYS A 361 180.80 -66.90 1.21
N ILE A 362 180.18 -68.02 1.61
CA ILE A 362 180.79 -69.01 2.51
C ILE A 362 181.93 -69.79 1.82
N GLN A 363 181.80 -70.13 0.53
CA GLN A 363 182.87 -70.79 -0.22
C GLN A 363 184.08 -69.88 -0.48
N ILE A 364 183.89 -68.56 -0.57
CA ILE A 364 184.98 -67.59 -0.66
C ILE A 364 185.69 -67.42 0.68
N ALA A 365 184.93 -67.35 1.79
CA ALA A 365 185.49 -67.23 3.13
C ALA A 365 186.36 -68.44 3.53
N TYR A 366 185.96 -69.67 3.17
CA TYR A 366 186.75 -70.87 3.46
C TYR A 366 188.03 -70.98 2.61
N ARG A 367 187.98 -70.56 1.33
CA ARG A 367 189.19 -70.49 0.48
C ARG A 367 190.17 -69.40 0.94
N MET A 368 189.67 -68.29 1.48
CA MET A 368 190.49 -67.23 2.08
C MET A 368 191.15 -67.66 3.40
N HIS A 369 190.44 -68.41 4.25
CA HIS A 369 191.01 -68.91 5.51
C HIS A 369 192.08 -69.99 5.29
N LYS A 370 191.93 -70.86 4.28
CA LYS A 370 192.95 -71.87 3.94
C LYS A 370 194.22 -71.24 3.34
N ALA A 371 194.10 -70.10 2.65
CA ALA A 371 195.25 -69.34 2.16
C ALA A 371 195.98 -68.55 3.27
N TYR A 372 195.31 -68.20 4.38
CA TYR A 372 195.92 -67.48 5.50
C TYR A 372 196.79 -68.38 6.40
N VAL A 373 196.55 -69.70 6.43
CA VAL A 373 197.28 -70.65 7.29
C VAL A 373 198.62 -71.09 6.69
N ASP A 374 198.75 -71.12 5.36
CA ASP A 374 199.98 -71.61 4.71
C ASP A 374 201.03 -70.52 4.44
N ASP A 375 200.67 -69.23 4.43
CA ASP A 375 201.54 -68.12 3.99
C ASP A 375 202.18 -67.28 5.12
N LYS A 376 202.14 -67.76 6.37
CA LYS A 376 202.86 -67.14 7.50
C LYS A 376 203.69 -68.11 8.37
N LYS A 377 203.93 -69.35 7.91
CA LYS A 377 204.70 -70.35 8.68
C LYS A 377 206.02 -70.84 8.10
N LYS A 378 206.43 -70.45 6.89
CA LYS A 378 207.83 -70.51 6.45
C LYS A 378 208.10 -69.32 5.53
N ALA A 379 208.15 -68.15 6.17
CA ALA A 379 209.40 -67.43 6.40
C ALA A 379 209.37 -66.20 5.43
N ALA A 380 210.31 -65.28 5.41
CA ALA A 380 211.54 -65.63 4.74
C ALA A 380 211.32 -66.65 3.59
N ASP A 381 210.41 -66.36 2.66
CA ASP A 381 210.63 -66.40 1.21
C ASP A 381 209.33 -66.06 0.49
N ALA A 382 209.26 -64.92 -0.19
CA ALA A 382 209.66 -64.78 -1.59
C ALA A 382 208.60 -65.33 -2.56
N GLY A 383 208.14 -64.45 -3.46
CA GLY A 383 207.90 -64.91 -4.83
C GLY A 383 206.54 -64.57 -5.43
N LYS A 384 206.59 -63.51 -6.24
CA LYS A 384 206.35 -63.60 -7.70
C LYS A 384 204.93 -63.97 -8.19
N LYS A 385 204.36 -62.93 -8.82
CA LYS A 385 204.09 -62.86 -10.28
C LYS A 385 202.82 -63.53 -10.84
N LYS A 386 202.07 -62.65 -11.51
CA LYS A 386 201.70 -62.68 -12.95
C LYS A 386 200.41 -63.39 -13.39
N LYS A 387 199.61 -62.54 -14.06
CA LYS A 387 199.16 -62.60 -15.47
C LYS A 387 198.40 -63.82 -15.98
N GLY A 388 197.33 -63.44 -16.68
CA GLY A 388 196.94 -64.01 -17.98
C GLY A 388 195.91 -65.12 -17.82
N GLY A 389 194.85 -65.19 -18.61
CA GLY A 389 194.67 -64.64 -19.93
C GLY A 389 194.15 -65.75 -20.84
N GLY A 390 193.15 -65.43 -21.65
CA GLY A 390 192.65 -66.28 -22.74
C GLY A 390 191.79 -67.47 -22.27
N LYS A 391 191.05 -68.15 -23.14
CA LYS A 391 190.83 -68.04 -24.58
C LYS A 391 189.73 -69.07 -24.93
N LYS A 392 188.95 -68.79 -25.98
CA LYS A 392 188.37 -69.73 -26.97
C LYS A 392 187.46 -70.88 -26.53
N GLY A 393 186.40 -71.04 -27.35
CA GLY A 393 186.02 -72.34 -27.92
C GLY A 393 184.52 -72.63 -27.75
N LYS A 394 183.66 -72.40 -28.75
CA LYS A 394 183.39 -73.16 -30.00
C LYS A 394 182.41 -74.34 -29.79
N LYS A 395 181.23 -74.17 -30.43
CA LYS A 395 180.26 -75.12 -31.01
C LYS A 395 180.22 -76.60 -30.56
N LYS A 396 178.95 -77.04 -30.51
CA LYS A 396 178.34 -78.36 -30.36
C LYS A 396 178.15 -78.81 -28.93
#